data_AF-A0A9W4NWY6-F1
#
_entry.id   AF-A0A9W4NWY6-F1
#
_cell.length_a   1.000
_cell.length_b   1.000
_cell.length_c   1.000
_cell.angle_alpha   90.00
_cell.angle_beta   90.00
_cell.angle_gamma   90.00
#
_symmetry.space_group_name_H-M   'P 1'
#
loop_
_entity.id
_entity.type
_entity.pdbx_description
1 polymer ?
#
loop_
_entity_poly.entity_id
_entity_poly.type
_entity_poly.pdbx_seq_one_letter_code
_entity_poly.pdbx_strand_id
1 'polypeptide(L)'
;MPAIPFTIETTASVDIATSLIKRSSMANPDKYPLYVFLIILGCIVGTLIGFSIYIMYHGLDDSDKNKDVPYEQRKYMRESRQRNLNRLAVEARRPDMIIPIEQLNV
;
A
#
# COMPACT_ATOMS: atom_id res chain seq x y z
N MET A 1 -66.64 6.58 -13.10
CA MET A 1 -65.84 6.39 -11.86
C MET A 1 -64.96 7.62 -11.70
N PRO A 2 -65.11 8.44 -10.64
CA PRO A 2 -64.25 9.61 -10.46
C PRO A 2 -62.87 9.18 -9.96
N ALA A 3 -61.81 9.71 -10.59
CA ALA A 3 -60.42 9.50 -10.19
C ALA A 3 -60.09 10.37 -8.97
N ILE A 4 -59.55 9.76 -7.92
CA ILE A 4 -59.15 10.43 -6.67
C ILE A 4 -57.76 11.04 -6.88
N PRO A 5 -57.55 12.35 -6.62
CA PRO A 5 -56.24 12.98 -6.79
C PRO A 5 -55.31 12.64 -5.60
N PHE A 6 -54.38 11.72 -5.82
CA PHE A 6 -53.42 11.24 -4.82
C PHE A 6 -52.19 12.17 -4.62
N THR A 7 -52.06 13.26 -5.39
CA THR A 7 -50.79 14.00 -5.51
C THR A 7 -50.58 15.13 -4.50
N ILE A 8 -51.61 15.59 -3.77
CA ILE A 8 -51.52 16.79 -2.92
C ILE A 8 -50.93 16.48 -1.52
N GLU A 9 -51.22 15.30 -0.97
CA GLU A 9 -50.71 14.92 0.37
C GLU A 9 -49.23 14.50 0.34
N THR A 10 -48.76 13.97 -0.79
CA THR A 10 -47.37 13.52 -0.95
C THR A 10 -46.39 14.69 -1.02
N THR A 11 -46.75 15.81 -1.66
CA THR A 11 -45.88 17.00 -1.72
C THR A 11 -45.76 17.68 -0.37
N ALA A 12 -46.86 17.84 0.35
CA ALA A 12 -46.87 18.48 1.68
C ALA A 12 -46.04 17.68 2.70
N SER A 13 -46.13 16.35 2.69
CA SER A 13 -45.35 15.48 3.58
C SER A 13 -43.85 15.51 3.26
N VAL A 14 -43.47 15.58 1.99
CA VAL A 14 -42.07 15.75 1.56
C VAL A 14 -41.52 17.13 1.95
N ASP A 15 -42.31 18.20 1.82
CA ASP A 15 -41.90 19.55 2.22
C ASP A 15 -41.70 19.66 3.75
N ILE A 16 -42.56 19.01 4.53
CA ILE A 16 -42.41 18.93 5.98
C ILE A 16 -41.16 18.13 6.35
N ALA A 17 -40.96 16.96 5.75
CA ALA A 17 -39.78 16.12 6.01
C ALA A 17 -38.46 16.83 5.65
N THR A 18 -38.41 17.51 4.50
CA THR A 18 -37.22 18.26 4.07
C THR A 18 -36.93 19.46 4.98
N SER A 19 -37.96 20.17 5.45
CA SER A 19 -37.79 21.28 6.40
C SER A 19 -37.27 20.82 7.77
N LEU A 20 -37.69 19.64 8.25
CA LEU A 20 -37.20 19.03 9.49
C LEU A 20 -35.75 18.57 9.37
N ILE A 21 -35.37 17.95 8.24
CA ILE A 21 -33.99 17.53 7.95
C ILE A 21 -33.05 18.74 7.83
N LYS A 22 -33.49 19.81 7.17
CA LYS A 22 -32.71 21.05 7.04
C LYS A 22 -32.48 21.71 8.40
N ARG A 23 -33.50 21.72 9.26
CA ARG A 23 -33.42 22.27 10.62
C ARG A 23 -32.51 21.46 11.55
N SER A 24 -32.52 20.12 11.45
CA SER A 24 -31.60 19.27 12.24
C SER A 24 -30.16 19.36 11.74
N SER A 25 -29.96 19.52 10.42
CA SER A 25 -28.66 19.72 9.80
C SER A 25 -28.03 21.07 10.21
N MET A 26 -28.78 22.18 10.28
CA MET A 26 -28.18 23.48 10.61
C MET A 26 -27.85 23.71 12.11
N ALA A 27 -28.07 22.72 12.98
CA ALA A 27 -27.93 22.91 14.43
C ALA A 27 -26.49 23.16 14.92
N ASN A 28 -25.46 22.67 14.21
CA ASN A 28 -24.05 22.92 14.55
C ASN A 28 -23.15 22.84 13.30
N PRO A 29 -23.02 23.91 12.50
CA PRO A 29 -22.21 23.92 11.28
C PRO A 29 -20.71 23.64 11.55
N ASP A 30 -20.23 23.97 12.75
CA ASP A 30 -18.81 23.85 13.10
C ASP A 30 -18.38 22.41 13.36
N LYS A 31 -19.34 21.48 13.52
CA LYS A 31 -19.06 20.07 13.84
C LYS A 31 -18.98 19.18 12.60
N TYR A 32 -19.48 19.63 11.45
CA TYR A 32 -19.33 18.93 10.17
C TYR A 32 -17.89 18.55 9.82
N PRO A 33 -16.91 19.48 9.87
CA PRO A 33 -15.53 19.13 9.54
C PRO A 33 -14.96 18.07 10.49
N LEU A 34 -15.37 18.09 11.77
CA LEU A 34 -14.96 17.08 12.76
C LEU A 34 -15.53 15.70 12.44
N TYR A 35 -16.82 15.60 12.07
CA TYR A 35 -17.42 14.32 11.67
C TYR A 35 -16.80 13.77 10.39
N VAL A 36 -16.56 14.63 9.38
CA VAL A 36 -15.89 14.24 8.13
C VAL A 36 -14.48 13.73 8.41
N PHE A 37 -13.73 14.40 9.29
CA PHE A 37 -12.40 13.96 9.71
C PHE A 37 -12.42 12.60 10.40
N LEU A 38 -13.34 12.37 11.33
CA LEU A 38 -13.45 11.07 12.03
C LEU A 38 -13.80 9.92 11.07
N ILE A 39 -14.63 10.17 10.06
CA ILE A 39 -14.97 9.16 9.05
C ILE A 39 -13.73 8.81 8.21
N ILE A 40 -12.98 9.83 7.75
CA ILE A 40 -11.75 9.62 6.98
C ILE A 40 -10.72 8.86 7.83
N LEU A 41 -10.54 9.26 9.09
CA LEU A 41 -9.62 8.60 10.02
C LEU A 41 -9.99 7.13 10.23
N GLY A 42 -11.27 6.83 10.44
CA GLY A 42 -11.76 5.47 10.59
C GLY A 42 -11.53 4.62 9.32
N CYS A 43 -11.72 5.21 8.15
CA CYS A 43 -11.44 4.54 6.87
C CYS A 43 -9.95 4.21 6.74
N ILE A 44 -9.07 5.18 7.01
CA ILE A 44 -7.61 4.97 6.96
C ILE A 44 -7.19 3.87 7.93
N VAL A 45 -7.62 3.94 9.19
CA VAL A 45 -7.29 2.94 10.21
C VAL A 45 -7.80 1.55 9.82
N GLY A 46 -9.04 1.45 9.31
CA GLY A 46 -9.60 0.19 8.83
C GLY A 46 -8.80 -0.40 7.67
N THR A 47 -8.41 0.42 6.68
CA THR A 47 -7.58 -0.03 5.56
C THR A 47 -6.18 -0.47 6.02
N LEU A 48 -5.56 0.24 6.96
CA LEU A 48 -4.24 -0.13 7.49
C LEU A 48 -4.28 -1.45 8.25
N ILE A 49 -5.31 -1.68 9.07
CA ILE A 49 -5.50 -2.94 9.79
C ILE A 49 -5.72 -4.08 8.79
N GLY A 50 -6.62 -3.90 7.82
CA GLY A 50 -6.89 -4.90 6.79
C GLY A 50 -5.65 -5.22 5.96
N PHE A 51 -4.89 -4.20 5.57
CA PHE A 51 -3.63 -4.35 4.83
C PHE A 51 -2.54 -5.05 5.65
N SER A 52 -2.44 -4.75 6.95
CA SER A 52 -1.50 -5.42 7.85
C SER A 52 -1.79 -6.92 7.98
N ILE A 53 -3.09 -7.26 8.10
CA ILE A 53 -3.54 -8.67 8.14
C ILE A 53 -3.24 -9.33 6.79
N TYR A 54 -3.55 -8.67 5.68
CA TYR A 54 -3.28 -9.18 4.34
C TYR A 54 -1.79 -9.50 4.12
N ILE A 55 -0.90 -8.57 4.50
CA ILE A 55 0.57 -8.78 4.46
C ILE A 55 0.99 -9.95 5.36
N MET A 56 0.39 -10.10 6.53
CA MET A 56 0.74 -11.18 7.45
C MET A 56 0.42 -12.57 6.86
N TYR A 57 -0.69 -12.70 6.14
CA TYR A 57 -1.13 -13.97 5.56
C TYR A 57 -0.53 -14.27 4.18
N HIS A 58 -0.35 -13.26 3.34
CA HIS A 58 0.18 -13.44 1.98
C HIS A 58 1.68 -13.18 1.87
N GLY A 59 2.31 -12.74 2.96
CA GLY A 59 3.66 -12.23 2.94
C GLY A 59 3.71 -10.89 2.21
N LEU A 60 4.71 -10.07 2.56
CA LEU A 60 5.19 -9.02 1.66
C LEU A 60 5.99 -9.72 0.57
N ASP A 61 5.31 -10.52 -0.26
CA ASP A 61 5.97 -11.40 -1.20
C ASP A 61 6.46 -10.60 -2.40
N ASP A 62 7.53 -9.84 -2.16
CA ASP A 62 8.46 -9.43 -3.20
C ASP A 62 9.29 -10.64 -3.69
N SER A 63 8.98 -11.91 -3.35
CA SER A 63 9.69 -13.05 -3.96
C SER A 63 9.42 -13.20 -5.45
N ASP A 64 8.27 -12.76 -5.95
CA ASP A 64 8.04 -12.64 -7.40
C ASP A 64 8.95 -11.59 -8.05
N LYS A 65 9.49 -10.64 -7.28
CA LYS A 65 10.49 -9.65 -7.73
C LYS A 65 11.92 -9.98 -7.33
N ASN A 66 12.13 -10.85 -6.35
CA ASN A 66 13.36 -11.62 -6.20
C ASN A 66 13.35 -12.71 -7.27
N LYS A 67 13.25 -12.29 -8.53
CA LYS A 67 13.57 -13.06 -9.72
C LYS A 67 14.83 -13.80 -9.37
N ASP A 68 14.70 -15.09 -9.11
CA ASP A 68 15.82 -15.96 -8.75
C ASP A 68 16.92 -15.64 -9.74
N VAL A 69 17.96 -14.96 -9.25
CA VAL A 69 19.02 -14.45 -10.11
C VAL A 69 19.57 -15.71 -10.77
N PRO A 70 19.46 -15.84 -12.12
CA PRO A 70 19.77 -17.08 -12.79
C PRO A 70 21.18 -17.49 -12.38
N TYR A 71 21.41 -18.79 -12.22
CA TYR A 71 22.66 -19.33 -11.68
C TYR A 71 23.89 -18.68 -12.34
N GLU A 72 23.84 -18.47 -13.65
CA GLU A 72 24.87 -17.77 -14.43
C GLU A 72 25.11 -16.32 -13.99
N GLN A 73 24.04 -15.56 -13.73
CA GLN A 73 24.15 -14.18 -13.26
C GLN A 73 24.68 -14.13 -11.82
N ARG A 74 24.26 -15.08 -10.97
CA ARG A 74 24.77 -15.19 -9.59
C ARG A 74 26.25 -15.57 -9.58
N LYS A 75 26.66 -16.48 -10.46
CA LYS A 75 28.06 -16.86 -10.69
C LYS A 75 28.87 -15.67 -11.19
N TYR A 76 28.40 -14.98 -12.22
CA TYR A 76 29.03 -13.77 -12.74
C TYR A 76 29.26 -12.70 -11.67
N MET A 77 28.28 -12.45 -10.80
CA MET A 77 28.41 -11.47 -9.70
C MET A 77 29.48 -11.88 -8.68
N ARG A 78 29.57 -13.18 -8.35
CA ARG A 78 30.62 -13.72 -7.46
C ARG A 78 32.01 -13.57 -8.09
N GLU A 79 32.16 -13.95 -9.36
CA GLU A 79 33.43 -13.81 -10.08
C GLU A 79 33.86 -12.35 -10.24
N SER A 80 32.91 -11.45 -10.52
CA SER A 80 33.18 -10.01 -10.62
C SER A 80 33.69 -9.44 -9.29
N ARG A 81 33.06 -9.82 -8.17
CA ARG A 81 33.51 -9.41 -6.83
C ARG A 81 34.93 -9.93 -6.55
N GLN A 82 35.23 -11.18 -6.89
CA GLN A 82 36.55 -11.76 -6.66
C GLN A 82 37.63 -11.08 -7.52
N ARG A 83 37.34 -10.75 -8.79
CA ARG A 83 38.25 -9.98 -9.64
C ARG A 83 38.57 -8.62 -9.04
N ASN A 84 37.57 -7.94 -8.47
CA ASN A 84 37.78 -6.66 -7.81
C ASN A 84 38.69 -6.79 -6.58
N LEU A 85 38.44 -7.80 -5.73
CA LEU A 85 39.29 -8.08 -4.56
C LEU A 85 40.73 -8.43 -4.95
N ASN A 86 40.91 -9.20 -6.04
CA ASN A 86 42.25 -9.51 -6.55
C ASN A 86 42.97 -8.24 -7.07
N ARG A 87 42.25 -7.29 -7.70
CA ARG A 87 42.82 -5.99 -8.07
C ARG A 87 43.23 -5.16 -6.85
N LEU A 88 42.39 -5.13 -5.83
CA LEU A 88 42.68 -4.47 -4.55
C LEU A 88 43.91 -5.07 -3.86
N ALA A 89 44.06 -6.40 -3.90
CA ALA A 89 45.23 -7.08 -3.34
C ALA A 89 46.55 -6.71 -4.05
N VAL A 90 46.51 -6.57 -5.38
CA VAL A 90 47.65 -6.09 -6.17
C VAL A 90 48.00 -4.64 -5.82
N GLU A 91 47.00 -3.77 -5.70
CA GLU A 91 47.20 -2.37 -5.35
C GLU A 91 47.74 -2.19 -3.92
N ALA A 92 47.26 -3.03 -2.98
CA ALA A 92 47.76 -3.09 -1.61
C ALA A 92 49.14 -3.75 -1.48
N ARG A 93 49.76 -4.21 -2.58
CA ARG A 93 51.03 -4.98 -2.60
C ARG A 93 51.00 -6.20 -1.67
N ARG A 94 49.83 -6.85 -1.57
CA ARG A 94 49.58 -8.07 -0.80
C ARG A 94 49.29 -9.24 -1.76
N PRO A 95 50.32 -9.78 -2.43
CA PRO A 95 50.15 -10.84 -3.43
C PRO A 95 49.69 -12.17 -2.82
N ASP A 96 49.81 -12.32 -1.51
CA ASP A 96 49.34 -13.45 -0.70
C ASP A 96 47.80 -13.59 -0.68
N MET A 97 47.08 -12.51 -0.97
CA MET A 97 45.61 -12.47 -0.89
C MET A 97 44.91 -12.69 -2.24
N ILE A 98 45.66 -13.02 -3.30
CA ILE A 98 45.14 -13.25 -4.65
C ILE A 98 44.60 -14.68 -4.75
N ILE A 99 43.30 -14.82 -5.01
CA ILE A 99 42.64 -16.14 -5.09
C ILE A 99 42.19 -16.41 -6.54
N PRO A 100 42.56 -17.57 -7.14
CA PRO A 100 42.09 -17.96 -8.46
C PRO A 100 40.57 -18.14 -8.50
N ILE A 101 39.93 -17.61 -9.55
CA ILE A 101 38.46 -17.56 -9.69
C ILE A 101 37.87 -18.97 -9.87
N GLU A 102 38.66 -19.90 -10.41
CA GLU A 102 38.27 -21.30 -10.70
C GLU A 102 38.02 -22.12 -9.43
N GLN A 103 38.65 -21.73 -8.30
CA GLN A 103 38.44 -22.37 -7.00
C GLN A 103 37.16 -21.91 -6.30
N LEU A 104 36.48 -20.88 -6.83
CA LEU A 104 35.25 -20.32 -6.26
C LEU A 104 33.98 -21.07 -6.70
N ASN A 105 34.14 -22.03 -7.63
CA ASN A 105 33.05 -22.68 -8.35
C ASN A 105 32.90 -24.18 -7.99
N VAL A 106 33.51 -24.60 -6.88
CA VAL A 106 33.36 -25.92 -6.23
C VAL A 106 32.17 -25.89 -5.28
#